data_AF-A0A2V9P0T4-F1
#
_entry.id   AF-A0A2V9P0T4-F1
#
_cell.length_a   1.000
_cell.length_b   1.000
_cell.length_c   1.000
_cell.angle_alpha   90.00
_cell.angle_beta   90.00
_cell.angle_gamma   90.00
#
_symmetry.space_group_name_H-M   'P 1'
#
loop_
_entity.id
_entity.type
_entity.pdbx_description
1 polymer ?
#
loop_
_entity_poly.entity_id
_entity_poly.type
_entity_poly.pdbx_seq_one_letter_code
_entity_poly.pdbx_strand_id
1 'polypeptide(L)'
;MLSELSADQHTGSTENAFKEHLQRKAAENFDAALTRKGEHLMPDLFLSRGVLFLDTSDMQAGKKEFLAELDEASQLPSPEARQEALIACHYNLAVAEQGLGNLKEALSWMRLAEQEQDQLGRTVIPGLSDNRQRLESTMATHDHE
;
A
#
# COMPACT_ATOMS: atom_id res chain seq x y z
N MET A 1 14.16 -4.67 26.38
CA MET A 1 14.86 -3.52 25.75
C MET A 1 16.38 -3.69 25.76
N LEU A 2 17.13 -3.37 26.83
CA LEU A 2 18.61 -3.40 26.79
C LEU A 2 19.19 -4.78 26.47
N SER A 3 18.59 -5.87 26.99
CA SER A 3 19.03 -7.24 26.75
C SER A 3 18.69 -7.79 25.36
N GLU A 4 17.56 -7.37 24.77
CA GLU A 4 17.13 -7.78 23.41
C GLU A 4 17.91 -7.01 22.34
N LEU A 5 18.14 -5.70 22.54
CA LEU A 5 18.99 -4.87 21.68
C LEU A 5 20.44 -5.34 21.69
N SER A 6 20.97 -5.79 22.85
CA SER A 6 22.32 -6.37 22.92
C SER A 6 22.46 -7.73 22.25
N ALA A 7 21.33 -8.40 21.95
CA ALA A 7 21.28 -9.71 21.32
C ALA A 7 20.90 -9.66 19.83
N ASP A 8 20.75 -8.46 19.25
CA ASP A 8 20.31 -8.23 17.86
C ASP A 8 18.97 -8.95 17.52
N GLN A 9 18.12 -9.14 18.53
CA GLN A 9 16.84 -9.83 18.38
C GLN A 9 15.71 -8.83 18.09
N HIS A 10 15.39 -8.66 16.80
CA HIS A 10 14.35 -7.74 16.31
C HIS A 10 12.89 -8.22 16.49
N THR A 11 12.70 -9.28 17.28
CA THR A 11 11.41 -9.96 17.48
C THR A 11 11.11 -10.23 18.94
N GLY A 12 11.87 -9.64 19.86
CA GLY A 12 11.65 -9.74 21.31
C GLY A 12 10.28 -9.17 21.73
N SER A 13 9.76 -9.63 22.86
CA SER A 13 8.42 -9.24 23.34
C SER A 13 8.30 -7.74 23.57
N THR A 14 9.39 -7.08 23.98
CA THR A 14 9.38 -5.62 24.19
C THR A 14 9.31 -4.86 22.87
N GLU A 15 10.01 -5.33 21.83
CA GLU A 15 10.00 -4.69 20.53
C GLU A 15 8.64 -4.83 19.85
N ASN A 16 8.01 -6.00 19.93
CA ASN A 16 6.67 -6.20 19.39
C ASN A 16 5.63 -5.32 20.11
N ALA A 17 5.68 -5.24 21.45
CA ALA A 17 4.80 -4.34 22.20
C ALA A 17 5.01 -2.86 21.84
N PHE A 18 6.25 -2.46 21.53
CA PHE A 18 6.55 -1.10 21.07
C PHE A 18 6.02 -0.85 19.65
N LYS A 19 6.20 -1.80 18.72
CA LYS A 19 5.63 -1.74 17.36
C LYS A 19 4.11 -1.62 17.40
N GLU A 20 3.44 -2.45 18.18
CA GLU A 20 1.98 -2.40 18.39
C GLU A 20 1.54 -1.06 18.98
N HIS A 21 2.31 -0.49 19.91
CA HIS A 21 2.03 0.83 20.45
C HIS A 21 2.10 1.92 19.37
N LEU A 22 3.13 1.89 18.53
CA LEU A 22 3.29 2.86 17.43
C LEU A 22 2.19 2.73 16.38
N GLN A 23 1.85 1.50 15.99
CA GLN A 23 0.77 1.22 15.03
C GLN A 23 -0.58 1.74 15.55
N ARG A 24 -0.90 1.49 16.82
CA ARG A 24 -2.12 2.02 17.45
C ARG A 24 -2.12 3.56 17.49
N LYS A 25 -0.98 4.19 17.81
CA LYS A 25 -0.85 5.65 17.78
C LYS A 25 -1.00 6.23 16.38
N ALA A 26 -0.49 5.54 15.36
CA ALA A 26 -0.68 5.92 13.96
C ALA A 26 -2.17 5.84 13.59
N ALA A 27 -2.85 4.74 13.92
CA ALA A 27 -4.28 4.58 13.69
C ALA A 27 -5.11 5.70 14.35
N GLU A 28 -4.87 5.98 15.64
CA GLU A 28 -5.53 7.07 16.38
C GLU A 28 -5.36 8.43 15.68
N ASN A 29 -4.16 8.72 15.15
CA ASN A 29 -3.87 9.96 14.45
C ASN A 29 -4.51 10.01 13.05
N PHE A 30 -4.52 8.91 12.31
CA PHE A 30 -5.17 8.85 11.00
C PHE A 30 -6.68 9.01 11.11
N ASP A 31 -7.31 8.35 12.08
CA ASP A 31 -8.76 8.52 12.34
C ASP A 31 -9.07 9.98 12.71
N ALA A 32 -8.25 10.59 13.57
CA ALA A 32 -8.41 12.01 13.89
C ALA A 32 -8.21 12.93 12.68
N ALA A 33 -7.24 12.65 11.80
CA ALA A 33 -7.02 13.41 10.58
C ALA A 33 -8.22 13.31 9.62
N LEU A 34 -8.78 12.12 9.44
CA LEU A 34 -9.97 11.90 8.61
C LEU A 34 -11.17 12.71 9.11
N THR A 35 -11.39 12.78 10.42
CA THR A 35 -12.47 13.61 10.98
C THR A 35 -12.28 15.12 10.74
N ARG A 36 -11.04 15.56 10.53
CA ARG A 36 -10.68 16.99 10.39
C ARG A 36 -10.43 17.42 8.95
N LYS A 37 -10.20 16.50 8.02
CA LYS A 37 -9.79 16.83 6.64
C LYS A 37 -10.81 17.70 5.91
N GLY A 38 -12.10 17.61 6.25
CA GLY A 38 -13.17 18.35 5.59
C GLY A 38 -13.20 18.08 4.09
N GLU A 39 -13.24 19.14 3.28
CA GLU A 39 -13.25 19.07 1.82
C GLU A 39 -11.86 19.00 1.19
N HIS A 40 -10.79 19.00 1.98
CA HIS A 40 -9.43 18.89 1.44
C HIS A 40 -9.19 17.51 0.85
N LEU A 41 -8.61 17.49 -0.36
CA LEU A 41 -8.00 16.30 -0.94
C LEU A 41 -6.73 15.97 -0.15
N MET A 42 -6.70 14.77 0.41
CA MET A 42 -5.60 14.20 1.17
C MET A 42 -5.37 12.72 0.74
N PRO A 43 -5.06 12.45 -0.53
CA PRO A 43 -4.84 11.07 -0.99
C PRO A 43 -3.75 10.37 -0.17
N ASP A 44 -2.68 11.08 0.21
CA ASP A 44 -1.60 10.55 1.05
C ASP A 44 -2.07 10.08 2.44
N LEU A 45 -3.16 10.63 2.98
CA LEU A 45 -3.74 10.19 4.24
C LEU A 45 -4.33 8.78 4.08
N PHE A 46 -5.06 8.54 2.99
CA PHE A 46 -5.61 7.24 2.66
C PHE A 46 -4.52 6.24 2.30
N LEU A 47 -3.51 6.64 1.52
CA LEU A 47 -2.33 5.83 1.23
C LEU A 47 -1.66 5.34 2.53
N SER A 48 -1.32 6.27 3.42
CA SER A 48 -0.60 5.98 4.66
C SER A 48 -1.41 5.07 5.60
N ARG A 49 -2.72 5.31 5.69
CA ARG A 49 -3.62 4.48 6.51
C ARG A 49 -3.82 3.09 5.89
N GLY A 50 -3.87 3.00 4.56
CA GLY A 50 -3.92 1.72 3.85
C GLY A 50 -2.67 0.88 4.07
N VAL A 51 -1.48 1.48 4.02
CA VAL A 51 -0.20 0.80 4.33
C VAL A 51 -0.18 0.28 5.77
N LEU A 52 -0.67 1.07 6.74
CA LEU A 52 -0.81 0.60 8.13
C LEU A 52 -1.69 -0.67 8.23
N PHE A 53 -2.77 -0.74 7.45
CA PHE A 53 -3.60 -1.94 7.41
C PHE A 53 -2.88 -3.15 6.79
N LEU A 54 -2.07 -2.94 5.74
CA LEU A 54 -1.22 -4.01 5.20
C LEU A 54 -0.23 -4.52 6.25
N ASP A 55 0.44 -3.62 6.98
CA ASP A 55 1.41 -3.95 8.04
C ASP A 55 0.78 -4.71 9.21
N THR A 56 -0.53 -4.54 9.41
CA THR A 56 -1.33 -5.23 10.44
C THR A 56 -2.11 -6.42 9.88
N SER A 57 -1.83 -6.81 8.62
CA SER A 57 -2.44 -7.93 7.89
C SER A 57 -3.96 -7.80 7.61
N ASP A 58 -4.53 -6.60 7.72
CA ASP A 58 -5.91 -6.33 7.33
C ASP A 58 -6.00 -5.85 5.87
N MET A 59 -5.83 -6.78 4.94
CA MET A 59 -5.80 -6.48 3.51
C MET A 59 -7.11 -5.87 3.00
N GLN A 60 -8.24 -6.25 3.60
CA GLN A 60 -9.56 -5.75 3.22
C GLN A 60 -9.75 -4.28 3.62
N ALA A 61 -9.31 -3.91 4.83
CA ALA A 61 -9.30 -2.51 5.26
C ALA A 61 -8.30 -1.70 4.41
N GLY A 62 -7.11 -2.23 4.16
CA GLY A 62 -6.10 -1.58 3.29
C GLY A 62 -6.65 -1.27 1.90
N LYS A 63 -7.26 -2.26 1.24
CA LYS A 63 -7.94 -2.09 -0.06
C LYS A 63 -8.97 -0.97 -0.03
N LYS A 64 -9.78 -0.87 1.03
CA LYS A 64 -10.78 0.19 1.15
C LYS A 64 -10.15 1.58 1.19
N GLU A 65 -9.05 1.73 1.92
CA GLU A 65 -8.31 3.00 1.98
C GLU A 65 -7.70 3.35 0.62
N PHE A 66 -7.06 2.40 -0.07
CA PHE A 66 -6.50 2.67 -1.40
C PHE A 66 -7.58 3.01 -2.44
N LEU A 67 -8.78 2.45 -2.36
CA LEU A 67 -9.89 2.88 -3.22
C LEU A 67 -10.33 4.33 -2.95
N ALA A 68 -10.24 4.80 -1.69
CA ALA A 68 -10.51 6.18 -1.35
C ALA A 68 -9.37 7.12 -1.79
N GLU A 69 -8.12 6.67 -1.69
CA GLU A 69 -6.96 7.36 -2.28
C GLU A 69 -7.15 7.53 -3.78
N LEU A 70 -7.55 6.49 -4.52
CA LEU A 70 -7.77 6.52 -5.96
C LEU A 70 -8.79 7.61 -6.35
N ASP A 71 -9.90 7.69 -5.61
CA ASP A 71 -10.94 8.71 -5.82
C ASP A 71 -10.40 10.12 -5.62
N GLU A 72 -9.64 10.37 -4.56
CA GLU A 72 -9.06 11.70 -4.30
C GLU A 72 -7.91 12.06 -5.24
N ALA A 73 -7.04 11.09 -5.54
CA ALA A 73 -5.91 11.27 -6.46
C ALA A 73 -6.42 11.69 -7.85
N SER A 74 -7.52 11.11 -8.32
CA SER A 74 -8.13 11.44 -9.61
C SER A 74 -8.55 12.92 -9.72
N GLN A 75 -8.83 13.56 -8.58
CA GLN A 75 -9.28 14.95 -8.49
C GLN A 75 -8.12 15.94 -8.31
N LEU A 76 -6.87 15.46 -8.16
CA LEU A 76 -5.71 16.34 -8.01
C LEU A 76 -5.54 17.23 -9.26
N PRO A 77 -5.31 18.55 -9.07
CA PRO A 77 -5.22 19.49 -10.18
C PRO A 77 -3.89 19.40 -10.94
N SER A 78 -2.83 18.96 -10.26
CA SER A 78 -1.51 18.76 -10.88
C SER A 78 -1.48 17.41 -11.59
N PRO A 79 -1.29 17.36 -12.93
CA PRO A 79 -1.24 16.09 -13.66
C PRO A 79 -0.10 15.20 -13.19
N GLU A 80 1.06 15.76 -12.88
CA GLU A 80 2.22 15.02 -12.41
C GLU A 80 1.97 14.41 -11.03
N ALA A 81 1.48 15.22 -10.07
CA ALA A 81 1.19 14.73 -8.72
C ALA A 81 0.05 13.69 -8.73
N ARG A 82 -0.96 13.89 -9.59
CA ARG A 82 -2.00 12.90 -9.82
C ARG A 82 -1.41 11.58 -10.29
N GLN A 83 -0.54 11.62 -11.29
CA GLN A 83 0.00 10.39 -11.87
C GLN A 83 0.91 9.64 -10.89
N GLU A 84 1.72 10.34 -10.09
CA GLU A 84 2.49 9.71 -9.02
C GLU A 84 1.61 9.03 -7.96
N ALA A 85 0.55 9.72 -7.52
CA ALA A 85 -0.42 9.16 -6.58
C ALA A 85 -1.13 7.93 -7.18
N LEU A 86 -1.52 7.98 -8.46
CA LEU A 86 -2.15 6.84 -9.14
C LEU A 86 -1.20 5.64 -9.23
N ILE A 87 0.09 5.84 -9.52
CA ILE A 87 1.08 4.75 -9.55
C ILE A 87 1.16 4.07 -8.18
N ALA A 88 1.31 4.85 -7.11
CA ALA A 88 1.40 4.33 -5.75
C ALA A 88 0.11 3.61 -5.32
N CYS A 89 -1.04 4.21 -5.62
CA CYS A 89 -2.35 3.67 -5.30
C CYS A 89 -2.61 2.33 -6.00
N HIS A 90 -2.43 2.26 -7.33
CA HIS A 90 -2.60 1.04 -8.10
C HIS A 90 -1.67 -0.07 -7.61
N TYR A 91 -0.42 0.25 -7.31
CA TYR A 91 0.52 -0.74 -6.78
C TYR A 91 0.07 -1.30 -5.42
N ASN A 92 -0.36 -0.45 -4.50
CA ASN A 92 -0.83 -0.89 -3.19
C ASN A 92 -2.18 -1.64 -3.23
N LEU A 93 -3.07 -1.29 -4.16
CA LEU A 93 -4.25 -2.10 -4.47
C LEU A 93 -3.85 -3.51 -4.94
N ALA A 94 -2.83 -3.62 -5.78
CA ALA A 94 -2.33 -4.93 -6.20
C ALA A 94 -1.80 -5.75 -5.02
N VAL A 95 -1.04 -5.13 -4.11
CA VAL A 95 -0.54 -5.79 -2.90
C VAL A 95 -1.70 -6.28 -2.02
N ALA A 96 -2.72 -5.45 -1.81
CA ALA A 96 -3.89 -5.83 -1.03
C ALA A 96 -4.67 -7.00 -1.66
N GLU A 97 -4.93 -6.94 -2.97
CA GLU A 97 -5.63 -8.03 -3.69
C GLU A 97 -4.81 -9.33 -3.67
N GLN A 98 -3.49 -9.25 -3.81
CA GLN A 98 -2.62 -10.42 -3.70
C GLN A 98 -2.68 -11.03 -2.30
N GLY A 99 -2.67 -10.19 -1.24
CA GLY A 99 -2.85 -10.64 0.14
C GLY A 99 -4.22 -11.27 0.41
N LEU A 100 -5.25 -10.89 -0.35
CA LEU A 100 -6.58 -11.50 -0.34
C LEU A 100 -6.69 -12.77 -1.20
N GLY A 101 -5.65 -13.13 -1.97
CA GLY A 101 -5.66 -14.25 -2.90
C GLY A 101 -6.31 -13.96 -4.26
N ASN A 102 -6.69 -12.71 -4.53
CA ASN A 102 -7.32 -12.28 -5.78
C ASN A 102 -6.24 -11.97 -6.84
N LEU A 103 -5.53 -13.00 -7.29
CA LEU A 103 -4.34 -12.84 -8.13
C LEU A 103 -4.62 -12.16 -9.48
N LYS A 104 -5.80 -12.38 -10.08
CA LYS A 104 -6.21 -11.76 -11.35
C LYS A 104 -6.39 -10.25 -11.20
N GLU A 105 -7.07 -9.84 -10.13
CA GLU A 105 -7.28 -8.45 -9.77
C GLU A 105 -5.96 -7.78 -9.41
N ALA A 106 -5.12 -8.45 -8.61
CA ALA A 106 -3.78 -7.96 -8.28
C ALA A 106 -2.95 -7.69 -9.54
N LEU A 107 -2.94 -8.61 -10.50
CA LEU A 107 -2.21 -8.43 -11.76
C LEU A 107 -2.77 -7.27 -12.59
N SER A 108 -4.08 -7.10 -12.61
CA SER A 108 -4.73 -5.99 -13.32
C SER A 108 -4.30 -4.64 -12.74
N TRP A 109 -4.24 -4.52 -11.41
CA TRP A 109 -3.75 -3.32 -10.74
C TRP A 109 -2.25 -3.08 -10.95
N MET A 110 -1.40 -4.12 -10.92
CA MET A 110 0.03 -3.95 -11.23
C MET A 110 0.27 -3.43 -12.65
N ARG A 111 -0.51 -3.90 -13.62
CA ARG A 111 -0.43 -3.42 -15.01
C ARG A 111 -0.83 -1.95 -15.14
N LEU A 112 -1.86 -1.53 -14.40
CA LEU A 112 -2.23 -0.10 -14.35
C LEU A 112 -1.10 0.72 -13.73
N ALA A 113 -0.53 0.29 -12.61
CA ALA A 113 0.61 0.99 -12.01
C ALA A 113 1.81 1.11 -12.98
N GLU A 114 2.12 0.04 -13.73
CA GLU A 114 3.21 0.02 -14.72
C GLU A 114 2.91 0.98 -15.87
N GLN A 115 1.68 0.96 -16.40
CA GLN A 115 1.24 1.86 -17.45
C GLN A 115 1.31 3.34 -17.03
N GLU A 116 0.92 3.66 -15.80
CA GLU A 116 1.00 5.03 -15.27
C GLU A 116 2.47 5.47 -15.11
N GLN A 117 3.35 4.57 -14.66
CA GLN A 117 4.79 4.85 -14.51
C GLN A 117 5.49 5.05 -15.86
N ASP A 118 5.14 4.25 -16.86
CA ASP A 118 5.65 4.38 -18.22
C ASP A 118 5.23 5.72 -18.85
N GLN A 119 3.97 6.13 -18.64
CA GLN A 119 3.47 7.44 -19.09
C GLN A 119 4.19 8.61 -18.41
N LEU A 120 4.47 8.50 -17.12
CA LEU A 120 5.20 9.51 -16.36
C LEU A 120 6.67 9.62 -16.82
N GLY A 121 7.26 8.52 -17.30
CA GLY A 121 8.64 8.49 -17.81
C GLY A 121 9.71 8.56 -16.72
N ARG A 122 9.36 8.34 -15.45
CA ARG A 122 10.30 8.17 -14.33
C ARG A 122 9.88 7.04 -13.40
N THR A 123 10.83 6.48 -12.67
CA THR A 123 10.57 5.43 -11.69
C THR A 123 10.07 6.01 -10.37
N VAL A 124 8.83 5.65 -9.99
CA VAL A 124 8.21 5.93 -8.69
C VAL A 124 8.27 4.68 -7.79
N ILE A 125 7.94 3.51 -8.34
CA ILE A 125 8.01 2.21 -7.67
C ILE A 125 9.13 1.37 -8.29
N PRO A 126 10.29 1.26 -7.63
CA PRO A 126 11.37 0.38 -8.09
C PRO A 126 10.93 -1.09 -8.12
N GLY A 127 11.29 -1.82 -9.18
CA GLY A 127 11.00 -3.25 -9.32
C GLY A 127 9.54 -3.59 -9.64
N LEU A 128 8.72 -2.61 -10.01
CA LEU A 128 7.30 -2.82 -10.36
C LEU A 128 7.12 -3.87 -11.46
N SER A 129 7.88 -3.78 -12.56
CA SER A 129 7.84 -4.76 -13.65
C SER A 129 8.25 -6.16 -13.19
N ASP A 130 9.26 -6.28 -12.34
CA ASP A 130 9.70 -7.57 -11.79
C ASP A 130 8.62 -8.19 -10.88
N ASN A 131 7.93 -7.36 -10.09
CA ASN A 131 6.80 -7.80 -9.26
C ASN A 131 5.64 -8.31 -10.13
N ARG A 132 5.28 -7.57 -11.18
CA ARG A 132 4.25 -7.98 -12.14
C ARG A 132 4.61 -9.31 -12.81
N GLN A 133 5.83 -9.46 -13.31
CA GLN A 133 6.29 -10.69 -13.97
C GLN A 133 6.29 -11.90 -13.02
N ARG A 134 6.67 -11.70 -11.75
CA ARG A 134 6.57 -12.75 -10.72
C ARG A 134 5.13 -13.17 -10.50
N LEU A 135 4.22 -12.23 -10.36
CA LEU A 135 2.79 -12.53 -10.17
C LEU A 135 2.19 -13.28 -11.37
N GLU A 136 2.53 -12.87 -12.60
CA GLU A 136 2.14 -13.59 -13.82
C GLU A 136 2.64 -15.03 -13.83
N SER A 137 3.90 -15.23 -13.44
CA SER A 137 4.51 -16.56 -13.39
C SER A 137 3.82 -17.44 -12.36
N THR A 138 3.52 -16.92 -11.16
CA THR A 138 2.79 -17.64 -10.12
C THR A 138 1.42 -18.12 -10.61
N MET A 139 0.68 -17.26 -11.32
CA MET A 139 -0.62 -17.63 -11.89
C MET A 139 -0.51 -18.71 -12.98
N ALA A 140 0.51 -18.64 -13.84
CA ALA A 140 0.72 -19.64 -14.88
C ALA A 140 1.02 -21.04 -14.29
N THR A 141 1.73 -21.12 -13.16
CA THR A 141 1.90 -22.39 -12.43
C THR A 141 0.60 -22.91 -11.80
N HIS A 142 -0.25 -22.01 -11.27
CA HIS A 142 -1.52 -22.40 -10.64
C HIS A 142 -2.57 -22.92 -11.63
N ASP A 143 -2.56 -22.46 -12.88
CA ASP A 143 -3.49 -22.94 -13.92
C ASP A 143 -3.09 -24.31 -14.51
N HIS A 144 -1.94 -24.87 -14.11
CA HIS A 144 -1.40 -26.15 -14.58
C HIS A 144 -1.43 -27.28 -13.54
N GLU A 145 -1.96 -27.03 -12.35
CA GLU A 145 -2.26 -28.03 -11.30
C GLU A 145 -3.75 -28.40 -11.28
#